data_AF-A0A7V7RN58-F1
#
_entry.id   AF-A0A7V7RN58-F1
#
_cell.length_a   1.000
_cell.length_b   1.000
_cell.length_c   1.000
_cell.angle_alpha   90.00
_cell.angle_beta   90.00
_cell.angle_gamma   90.00
#
_symmetry.space_group_name_H-M   'P 1'
#
loop_
_entity.id
_entity.type
_entity.pdbx_description
1 polymer ?
#
loop_
_entity_poly.entity_id
_entity_poly.type
_entity_poly.pdbx_seq_one_letter_code
_entity_poly.pdbx_strand_id
1 'polypeptide(L)'
;MHNNDSHAHLDDVAKFVTAVKGVRADKPEALLLNAGDVFSGTLYFNEFEGQADLKFLNLLKYDAMTFGNHEFDLGSNGEGHKALADFIKGAQFPFVSSNIDFSADDNLKGLFSDLESSDPENGKIYNGIIKEVNGEKVGIFGLTTAETADISSPGDVKFEDYLEEAEKAVKAFEDKGVDKIIALTHIGYDDNPAYDNDLTLAASVEGIDVIVGGHSHTKLEKPVVISENGSGQAKEPTVIVQGQEYHKYLGTLDVTFDENGVVVEHDGELIDVAELAEDAEALEILKPYKEQVETVSNTEIGATATEALANPRTDGDNTKESVRKNETVLGNLITDGMLSKAKQYEENVIMALQNGGGIRAGIEAGPITNGEVITVLPFGNTLATMDITGAELKQAFEISLGNLPRENGGFLHVSGGKVEYDSSKPAGERVVSVSYKNEQGEYVEVQDGEEYVVATNAFTAKGGDGYDVFEKIYQEGRVTDLGLSDWENFAEHLKSLGTVAGEIEGRIVDVLVKEVPAADFSGTTEEPKEYKGNVTVDTTNVDSLSNAIVNGDLVLTGTPSEEATFSNITVTGDLDLSDFGGDVILDGINVEGDTIL
;
A
#
# COMPACT_ATOMS: atom_id res chain seq x y z
N MET A 1 5.66 27.15 4.27
CA MET A 1 4.40 26.40 4.04
C MET A 1 4.75 25.11 3.32
N HIS A 2 4.02 24.04 3.58
CA HIS A 2 4.25 22.77 2.90
C HIS A 2 2.97 21.95 2.73
N ASN A 3 2.99 21.05 1.74
CA ASN A 3 2.08 19.93 1.61
C ASN A 3 2.84 18.71 1.11
N ASN A 4 2.22 17.55 1.25
CA ASN A 4 2.73 16.25 0.84
C ASN A 4 1.53 15.35 0.53
N ASP A 5 1.75 14.28 -0.24
CA ASP A 5 0.76 13.20 -0.38
C ASP A 5 -0.62 13.70 -0.82
N SER A 6 -0.67 14.56 -1.84
CA SER A 6 -1.97 15.02 -2.35
C SER A 6 -2.70 13.93 -3.10
N HIS A 7 -1.99 12.94 -3.68
CA HIS A 7 -2.57 11.75 -4.32
C HIS A 7 -3.76 12.09 -5.21
N ALA A 8 -3.59 13.04 -6.13
CA ALA A 8 -4.61 13.51 -7.06
C ALA A 8 -5.97 13.93 -6.44
N HIS A 9 -6.02 14.30 -5.15
CA HIS A 9 -7.25 14.75 -4.50
C HIS A 9 -7.53 16.23 -4.81
N LEU A 10 -8.32 16.47 -5.86
CA LEU A 10 -8.65 17.81 -6.31
C LEU A 10 -9.97 18.37 -5.78
N ASP A 11 -10.77 17.60 -5.04
CA ASP A 11 -12.09 18.04 -4.60
C ASP A 11 -12.04 19.21 -3.58
N ASP A 12 -11.03 19.22 -2.71
CA ASP A 12 -10.80 20.32 -1.75
C ASP A 12 -9.69 21.31 -2.19
N VAL A 13 -9.17 21.17 -3.43
CA VAL A 13 -8.03 22.00 -3.89
C VAL A 13 -8.35 23.49 -3.90
N ALA A 14 -9.61 23.87 -4.17
CA ALA A 14 -10.02 25.27 -4.14
C ALA A 14 -9.97 25.88 -2.73
N LYS A 15 -10.23 25.08 -1.69
CA LYS A 15 -10.09 25.49 -0.29
C LYS A 15 -8.63 25.55 0.12
N PHE A 16 -7.82 24.59 -0.32
CA PHE A 16 -6.38 24.60 -0.14
C PHE A 16 -5.74 25.86 -0.78
N VAL A 17 -6.20 26.27 -1.96
CA VAL A 17 -5.79 27.53 -2.60
C VAL A 17 -6.13 28.74 -1.73
N THR A 18 -7.31 28.78 -1.10
CA THR A 18 -7.67 29.82 -0.13
C THR A 18 -6.72 29.83 1.06
N ALA A 19 -6.36 28.66 1.61
CA ALA A 19 -5.42 28.55 2.73
C ALA A 19 -4.06 29.20 2.37
N VAL A 20 -3.49 28.82 1.22
CA VAL A 20 -2.19 29.33 0.76
C VAL A 20 -2.25 30.84 0.47
N LYS A 21 -3.31 31.31 -0.23
CA LYS A 21 -3.51 32.74 -0.49
C LYS A 21 -3.66 33.52 0.83
N GLY A 22 -4.29 32.93 1.84
CA GLY A 22 -4.42 33.49 3.19
C GLY A 22 -3.08 33.70 3.87
N VAL A 23 -2.23 32.66 3.91
CA VAL A 23 -0.88 32.77 4.51
C VAL A 23 -0.03 33.80 3.76
N ARG A 24 -0.04 33.78 2.42
CA ARG A 24 0.75 34.75 1.62
C ARG A 24 0.27 36.19 1.71
N ALA A 25 -0.98 36.43 2.10
CA ALA A 25 -1.47 37.79 2.36
C ALA A 25 -0.77 38.42 3.58
N ASP A 26 -0.39 37.60 4.57
CA ASP A 26 0.36 38.02 5.75
C ASP A 26 1.88 37.90 5.54
N LYS A 27 2.33 36.81 4.90
CA LYS A 27 3.74 36.44 4.70
C LYS A 27 4.04 36.23 3.21
N PRO A 28 4.22 37.31 2.42
CA PRO A 28 4.35 37.21 0.96
C PRO A 28 5.59 36.46 0.48
N GLU A 29 6.67 36.44 1.28
CA GLU A 29 7.94 35.76 1.00
C GLU A 29 7.99 34.33 1.56
N ALA A 30 6.87 33.81 2.10
CA ALA A 30 6.85 32.45 2.64
C ALA A 30 7.00 31.42 1.52
N LEU A 31 8.00 30.55 1.67
CA LEU A 31 8.23 29.42 0.77
C LEU A 31 7.03 28.47 0.80
N LEU A 32 6.67 27.92 -0.36
CA LEU A 32 5.72 26.82 -0.50
C LEU A 32 6.40 25.60 -1.12
N LEU A 33 6.51 24.52 -0.35
CA LEU A 33 7.23 23.30 -0.75
C LEU A 33 6.28 22.11 -0.84
N ASN A 34 6.47 21.26 -1.84
CA ASN A 34 5.71 20.01 -2.00
C ASN A 34 6.63 18.80 -1.77
N ALA A 35 6.29 17.96 -0.79
CA ALA A 35 7.11 16.83 -0.40
C ALA A 35 6.78 15.52 -1.16
N GLY A 36 6.34 15.59 -2.43
CA GLY A 36 6.08 14.41 -3.27
C GLY A 36 4.68 13.80 -3.14
N ASP A 37 4.43 12.79 -3.96
CA ASP A 37 3.15 12.06 -4.10
C ASP A 37 1.98 12.99 -4.48
N VAL A 38 2.16 13.65 -5.61
CA VAL A 38 1.06 14.30 -6.33
C VAL A 38 0.29 13.28 -7.16
N PHE A 39 1.00 12.31 -7.75
CA PHE A 39 0.44 11.31 -8.64
C PHE A 39 -0.37 10.24 -7.92
N SER A 40 -1.19 9.52 -8.70
CA SER A 40 -2.05 8.40 -8.27
C SER A 40 -3.10 8.76 -7.20
N GLY A 41 -4.03 7.85 -6.94
CA GLY A 41 -4.99 7.96 -5.82
C GLY A 41 -6.43 8.31 -6.18
N THR A 42 -6.70 8.99 -7.30
CA THR A 42 -8.07 9.27 -7.76
C THR A 42 -8.22 9.21 -9.27
N LEU A 43 -9.48 9.20 -9.72
CA LEU A 43 -9.87 9.35 -11.12
C LEU A 43 -9.26 10.56 -11.84
N TYR A 44 -8.90 11.63 -11.13
CA TYR A 44 -8.21 12.76 -11.75
C TYR A 44 -6.85 12.32 -12.32
N PHE A 45 -6.13 11.42 -11.65
CA PHE A 45 -4.89 10.88 -12.17
C PHE A 45 -5.14 9.94 -13.36
N ASN A 46 -6.11 9.03 -13.26
CA ASN A 46 -6.41 8.10 -14.34
C ASN A 46 -6.84 8.83 -15.63
N GLU A 47 -7.59 9.93 -15.52
CA GLU A 47 -8.07 10.69 -16.68
C GLU A 47 -7.06 11.70 -17.23
N PHE A 48 -6.16 12.22 -16.39
CA PHE A 48 -5.33 13.38 -16.74
C PHE A 48 -3.83 13.22 -16.48
N GLU A 49 -3.38 12.11 -15.90
CA GLU A 49 -1.96 11.78 -15.71
C GLU A 49 -1.17 12.94 -15.04
N GLY A 50 -1.74 13.51 -13.97
CA GLY A 50 -1.19 14.61 -13.20
C GLY A 50 -1.34 16.01 -13.82
N GLN A 51 -1.86 16.14 -15.04
CA GLN A 51 -2.01 17.43 -15.72
C GLN A 51 -3.09 18.33 -15.11
N ALA A 52 -4.07 17.75 -14.42
CA ALA A 52 -5.07 18.50 -13.67
C ALA A 52 -4.43 19.14 -12.42
N ASP A 53 -3.69 18.36 -11.64
CA ASP A 53 -2.95 18.78 -10.44
C ASP A 53 -1.97 19.90 -10.76
N LEU A 54 -1.23 19.75 -11.86
CA LEU A 54 -0.24 20.73 -12.32
C LEU A 54 -0.82 22.14 -12.50
N LYS A 55 -2.10 22.28 -12.84
CA LYS A 55 -2.75 23.60 -12.93
C LYS A 55 -2.78 24.30 -11.59
N PHE A 56 -3.06 23.58 -10.52
CA PHE A 56 -3.13 24.11 -9.16
C PHE A 56 -1.75 24.35 -8.59
N LEU A 57 -0.81 23.43 -8.81
CA LEU A 57 0.59 23.64 -8.41
C LEU A 57 1.16 24.92 -9.06
N ASN A 58 0.90 25.14 -10.36
CA ASN A 58 1.31 26.36 -11.05
C ASN A 58 0.58 27.62 -10.55
N LEU A 59 -0.74 27.53 -10.32
CA LEU A 59 -1.51 28.63 -9.72
C LEU A 59 -0.93 29.05 -8.35
N LEU A 60 -0.56 28.04 -7.55
CA LEU A 60 0.00 28.18 -6.22
C LEU A 60 1.47 28.55 -6.22
N LYS A 61 2.15 28.63 -7.36
CA LYS A 61 3.55 29.10 -7.45
C LYS A 61 4.44 28.42 -6.40
N TYR A 62 4.50 27.09 -6.42
CA TYR A 62 5.42 26.35 -5.56
C TYR A 62 6.86 26.83 -5.77
N ASP A 63 7.66 26.79 -4.72
CA ASP A 63 9.08 27.15 -4.76
C ASP A 63 9.95 25.95 -5.14
N ALA A 64 9.57 24.75 -4.70
CA ALA A 64 10.17 23.49 -5.09
C ALA A 64 9.21 22.32 -4.81
N MET A 65 9.45 21.22 -5.52
CA MET A 65 8.83 19.92 -5.28
C MET A 65 9.92 18.84 -5.27
N THR A 66 9.86 17.88 -4.34
CA THR A 66 10.60 16.61 -4.46
C THR A 66 9.72 15.53 -5.07
N PHE A 67 10.29 14.41 -5.45
CA PHE A 67 9.54 13.24 -5.91
C PHE A 67 9.15 12.36 -4.72
N GLY A 68 7.94 11.84 -4.74
CA GLY A 68 7.54 10.67 -3.99
C GLY A 68 7.58 9.41 -4.86
N ASN A 69 7.18 8.28 -4.28
CA ASN A 69 7.22 7.01 -5.00
C ASN A 69 6.15 6.98 -6.11
N HIS A 70 4.99 7.60 -5.90
CA HIS A 70 3.89 7.52 -6.86
C HIS A 70 4.09 8.32 -8.15
N GLU A 71 5.07 9.24 -8.17
CA GLU A 71 5.48 9.90 -9.42
C GLU A 71 5.96 8.91 -10.50
N PHE A 72 6.40 7.71 -10.09
CA PHE A 72 6.96 6.67 -10.96
C PHE A 72 5.97 5.56 -11.35
N ASP A 73 4.70 5.62 -10.92
CA ASP A 73 3.74 4.52 -11.10
C ASP A 73 3.51 4.12 -12.57
N LEU A 74 3.53 5.10 -13.47
CA LEU A 74 3.31 4.87 -14.90
C LEU A 74 4.57 4.38 -15.64
N GLY A 75 5.73 4.30 -14.99
CA GLY A 75 7.00 3.94 -15.64
C GLY A 75 7.03 2.54 -16.23
N SER A 76 6.13 1.66 -15.78
CA SER A 76 5.97 0.29 -16.27
C SER A 76 5.23 0.17 -17.59
N ASN A 77 4.56 1.24 -18.05
CA ASN A 77 3.73 1.19 -19.25
C ASN A 77 4.56 1.25 -20.55
N GLY A 78 3.90 1.07 -21.70
CA GLY A 78 4.58 1.10 -23.00
C GLY A 78 5.22 2.44 -23.39
N GLU A 79 4.96 3.52 -22.66
CA GLU A 79 5.53 4.86 -22.87
C GLU A 79 6.60 5.25 -21.83
N GLY A 80 6.86 4.39 -20.83
CA GLY A 80 7.77 4.66 -19.72
C GLY A 80 7.37 5.91 -18.92
N HIS A 81 8.33 6.67 -18.41
CA HIS A 81 8.09 7.91 -17.64
C HIS A 81 7.66 9.13 -18.48
N LYS A 82 6.99 8.93 -19.62
CA LYS A 82 6.55 10.03 -20.49
C LYS A 82 5.59 11.00 -19.77
N ALA A 83 4.60 10.48 -19.04
CA ALA A 83 3.64 11.29 -18.28
C ALA A 83 4.35 12.16 -17.22
N LEU A 84 5.26 11.56 -16.44
CA LEU A 84 6.10 12.28 -15.46
C LEU A 84 6.95 13.35 -16.14
N ALA A 85 7.61 13.02 -17.25
CA ALA A 85 8.43 13.98 -17.99
C ALA A 85 7.62 15.18 -18.53
N ASP A 86 6.37 14.95 -18.95
CA ASP A 86 5.47 16.02 -19.41
C ASP A 86 4.92 16.86 -18.25
N PHE A 87 4.64 16.24 -17.10
CA PHE A 87 4.33 16.94 -15.86
C PHE A 87 5.46 17.88 -15.43
N ILE A 88 6.71 17.37 -15.38
CA ILE A 88 7.88 18.16 -15.04
C ILE A 88 8.02 19.35 -16.01
N LYS A 89 7.98 19.11 -17.33
CA LYS A 89 8.11 20.19 -18.34
C LYS A 89 7.01 21.26 -18.24
N GLY A 90 5.82 20.89 -17.76
CA GLY A 90 4.72 21.82 -17.58
C GLY A 90 4.76 22.60 -16.26
N ALA A 91 5.63 22.23 -15.32
CA ALA A 91 5.77 22.90 -14.03
C ALA A 91 6.38 24.30 -14.19
N GLN A 92 5.85 25.26 -13.43
CA GLN A 92 6.35 26.62 -13.31
C GLN A 92 7.23 26.82 -12.07
N PHE A 93 7.83 25.72 -11.63
CA PHE A 93 8.73 25.61 -10.49
C PHE A 93 9.77 24.52 -10.76
N PRO A 94 10.92 24.51 -10.07
CA PRO A 94 11.91 23.45 -10.16
C PRO A 94 11.58 22.26 -9.27
N PHE A 95 12.16 21.12 -9.63
CA PHE A 95 12.18 19.91 -8.79
C PHE A 95 13.54 19.78 -8.12
N VAL A 96 13.55 19.23 -6.91
CA VAL A 96 14.78 18.89 -6.16
C VAL A 96 14.83 17.41 -5.88
N SER A 97 15.97 16.76 -6.12
CA SER A 97 16.19 15.34 -5.82
C SER A 97 17.68 15.05 -5.87
N SER A 98 18.27 14.71 -4.72
CA SER A 98 19.70 14.43 -4.58
C SER A 98 20.05 12.96 -4.68
N ASN A 99 19.11 12.05 -4.40
CA ASN A 99 19.38 10.62 -4.33
C ASN A 99 18.73 9.79 -5.45
N ILE A 100 18.37 10.43 -6.57
CA ILE A 100 17.86 9.73 -7.75
C ILE A 100 18.79 9.92 -8.93
N ASP A 101 19.24 8.81 -9.51
CA ASP A 101 19.95 8.81 -10.79
C ASP A 101 18.97 8.62 -11.96
N PHE A 102 18.71 9.72 -12.67
CA PHE A 102 17.86 9.76 -13.86
C PHE A 102 18.61 9.45 -15.17
N SER A 103 19.93 9.22 -15.13
CA SER A 103 20.78 9.23 -16.33
C SER A 103 20.50 8.09 -17.31
N ALA A 104 19.94 6.99 -16.83
CA ALA A 104 19.57 5.82 -17.62
C ALA A 104 18.17 5.94 -18.25
N ASP A 105 17.31 6.83 -17.75
CA ASP A 105 15.94 7.00 -18.27
C ASP A 105 15.89 7.92 -19.48
N ASP A 106 15.38 7.42 -20.61
CA ASP A 106 15.33 8.16 -21.88
C ASP A 106 14.41 9.39 -21.86
N ASN A 107 13.38 9.40 -21.00
CA ASN A 107 12.42 10.51 -20.87
C ASN A 107 12.93 11.60 -19.91
N LEU A 108 13.67 11.22 -18.86
CA LEU A 108 14.03 12.09 -17.74
C LEU A 108 15.48 12.61 -17.79
N LYS A 109 16.42 11.89 -18.40
CA LYS A 109 17.86 12.29 -18.43
C LYS A 109 18.14 13.69 -18.98
N GLY A 110 17.26 14.23 -19.83
CA GLY A 110 17.38 15.59 -20.38
C GLY A 110 16.80 16.70 -19.49
N LEU A 111 16.17 16.34 -18.39
CA LEU A 111 15.53 17.24 -17.43
C LEU A 111 16.37 17.44 -16.16
N PHE A 112 17.33 16.55 -15.90
CA PHE A 112 18.12 16.48 -14.67
C PHE A 112 19.50 17.16 -14.79
N SER A 113 19.91 17.79 -13.68
CA SER A 113 21.24 18.31 -13.41
C SER A 113 21.67 17.87 -12.00
N ASP A 114 22.83 17.24 -11.90
CA ASP A 114 23.44 16.74 -10.66
C ASP A 114 24.10 17.85 -9.80
N LEU A 115 23.64 19.10 -9.93
CA LEU A 115 24.26 20.27 -9.31
C LEU A 115 23.22 21.15 -8.64
N GLU A 116 23.61 21.87 -7.58
CA GLU A 116 22.74 22.85 -6.96
C GLU A 116 22.73 24.17 -7.76
N SER A 117 21.54 24.74 -7.97
CA SER A 117 21.37 25.98 -8.73
C SER A 117 20.88 27.14 -7.87
N SER A 118 21.50 28.31 -8.03
CA SER A 118 20.99 29.59 -7.50
C SER A 118 20.05 30.31 -8.46
N ASP A 119 19.87 29.80 -9.68
CA ASP A 119 18.97 30.32 -10.71
C ASP A 119 18.29 29.13 -11.41
N PRO A 120 17.46 28.36 -10.68
CA PRO A 120 16.87 27.15 -11.22
C PRO A 120 15.82 27.47 -12.28
N GLU A 121 15.92 26.82 -13.44
CA GLU A 121 14.88 26.86 -14.46
C GLU A 121 13.65 26.06 -14.02
N ASN A 122 12.46 26.56 -14.37
CA ASN A 122 11.20 25.84 -14.20
C ASN A 122 11.18 24.56 -15.04
N GLY A 123 10.56 23.50 -14.50
CA GLY A 123 10.42 22.23 -15.20
C GLY A 123 11.75 21.53 -15.46
N LYS A 124 12.69 21.68 -14.53
CA LYS A 124 13.98 21.01 -14.46
C LYS A 124 14.19 20.42 -13.07
N ILE A 125 15.07 19.43 -13.00
CA ILE A 125 15.42 18.70 -11.79
C ILE A 125 16.86 19.06 -11.41
N TYR A 126 17.08 19.37 -10.13
CA TYR A 126 18.39 19.68 -9.56
C TYR A 126 18.62 18.85 -8.29
N ASN A 127 19.86 18.58 -7.89
CA ASN A 127 20.12 18.01 -6.56
C ASN A 127 19.53 18.91 -5.45
N GLY A 128 19.73 20.22 -5.61
CA GLY A 128 19.11 21.23 -4.76
C GLY A 128 19.08 22.62 -5.40
N ILE A 129 18.44 23.56 -4.72
CA ILE A 129 18.35 24.96 -5.15
C ILE A 129 18.70 25.90 -4.00
N ILE A 130 19.10 27.12 -4.34
CA ILE A 130 19.31 28.20 -3.35
C ILE A 130 18.26 29.28 -3.59
N LYS A 131 17.46 29.56 -2.55
CA LYS A 131 16.47 30.65 -2.54
C LYS A 131 16.97 31.78 -1.65
N GLU A 132 16.70 33.02 -2.06
CA GLU A 132 16.86 34.18 -1.18
C GLU A 132 15.55 34.43 -0.44
N VAL A 133 15.58 34.40 0.89
CA VAL A 133 14.41 34.63 1.75
C VAL A 133 14.80 35.69 2.78
N ASN A 134 14.08 36.82 2.79
CA ASN A 134 14.37 37.95 3.67
C ASN A 134 15.83 38.47 3.61
N GLY A 135 16.50 38.31 2.45
CA GLY A 135 17.89 38.71 2.22
C GLY A 135 18.95 37.69 2.65
N GLU A 136 18.53 36.52 3.14
CA GLU A 136 19.39 35.40 3.51
C GLU A 136 19.27 34.26 2.48
N LYS A 137 20.33 33.46 2.32
CA LYS A 137 20.30 32.29 1.45
C LYS A 137 19.77 31.08 2.21
N VAL A 138 18.87 30.34 1.58
CA VAL A 138 18.34 29.06 2.07
C VAL A 138 18.56 28.00 1.01
N GLY A 139 19.26 26.93 1.37
CA GLY A 139 19.47 25.75 0.54
C GLY A 139 18.29 24.79 0.68
N ILE A 140 17.85 24.20 -0.42
CA ILE A 140 16.75 23.22 -0.43
C ILE A 140 17.18 22.04 -1.30
N PHE A 141 17.28 20.85 -0.75
CA PHE A 141 17.55 19.62 -1.50
C PHE A 141 16.44 18.60 -1.32
N GLY A 142 16.32 17.67 -2.26
CA GLY A 142 15.27 16.65 -2.27
C GLY A 142 15.79 15.27 -1.91
N LEU A 143 14.98 14.46 -1.23
CA LEU A 143 15.21 13.01 -1.08
C LEU A 143 13.92 12.23 -1.34
N THR A 144 14.05 11.03 -1.88
CA THR A 144 12.94 10.12 -2.18
C THR A 144 13.28 8.72 -1.69
N THR A 145 12.29 8.00 -1.15
CA THR A 145 12.52 6.68 -0.55
C THR A 145 13.12 5.69 -1.54
N ALA A 146 14.12 4.94 -1.09
CA ALA A 146 14.69 3.83 -1.87
C ALA A 146 13.70 2.69 -2.05
N GLU A 147 12.66 2.61 -1.21
CA GLU A 147 11.55 1.67 -1.37
C GLU A 147 10.83 1.82 -2.70
N THR A 148 10.94 2.98 -3.37
CA THR A 148 10.33 3.22 -4.69
C THR A 148 10.68 2.13 -5.71
N ALA A 149 11.86 1.50 -5.59
CA ALA A 149 12.26 0.33 -6.36
C ALA A 149 11.27 -0.85 -6.24
N ASP A 150 10.68 -1.01 -5.05
CA ASP A 150 9.84 -2.14 -4.65
C ASP A 150 8.34 -1.77 -4.58
N ILE A 151 8.00 -0.48 -4.50
CA ILE A 151 6.62 -0.02 -4.25
C ILE A 151 6.03 0.82 -5.39
N SER A 152 6.76 1.03 -6.48
CA SER A 152 6.27 1.72 -7.69
C SER A 152 6.82 1.05 -8.96
N SER A 153 7.02 1.82 -10.04
CA SER A 153 7.47 1.35 -11.35
C SER A 153 8.63 2.19 -11.92
N PRO A 154 9.76 2.34 -11.22
CA PRO A 154 10.81 3.30 -11.57
C PRO A 154 11.66 2.92 -12.79
N GLY A 155 11.44 1.75 -13.41
CA GLY A 155 12.17 1.33 -14.62
C GLY A 155 13.70 1.38 -14.43
N ASP A 156 14.40 2.14 -15.26
CA ASP A 156 15.87 2.27 -15.23
C ASP A 156 16.38 3.34 -14.22
N VAL A 157 15.47 4.06 -13.54
CA VAL A 157 15.83 5.04 -12.52
C VAL A 157 16.35 4.33 -11.27
N LYS A 158 17.38 4.88 -10.64
CA LYS A 158 17.99 4.29 -9.42
C LYS A 158 17.90 5.23 -8.24
N PHE A 159 17.77 4.64 -7.07
CA PHE A 159 17.72 5.32 -5.79
C PHE A 159 19.01 5.03 -5.02
N GLU A 160 19.74 6.10 -4.70
CA GLU A 160 20.99 6.07 -3.96
C GLU A 160 20.74 6.23 -2.45
N ASP A 161 21.75 5.92 -1.64
CA ASP A 161 21.66 6.00 -0.18
C ASP A 161 21.35 7.45 0.27
N TYR A 162 20.22 7.62 0.94
CA TYR A 162 19.72 8.93 1.32
C TYR A 162 20.62 9.66 2.33
N LEU A 163 21.35 8.94 3.19
CA LEU A 163 22.27 9.56 4.16
C LEU A 163 23.52 10.07 3.46
N GLU A 164 24.13 9.24 2.61
CA GLU A 164 25.31 9.62 1.83
C GLU A 164 25.02 10.83 0.92
N GLU A 165 23.87 10.84 0.24
CA GLU A 165 23.49 11.94 -0.65
C GLU A 165 23.08 13.21 0.12
N ALA A 166 22.44 13.08 1.28
CA ALA A 166 22.16 14.22 2.15
C ALA A 166 23.44 14.88 2.67
N GLU A 167 24.44 14.11 3.12
CA GLU A 167 25.74 14.64 3.55
C GLU A 167 26.44 15.40 2.41
N LYS A 168 26.39 14.88 1.18
CA LYS A 168 26.93 15.55 -0.01
C LYS A 168 26.20 16.85 -0.30
N ALA A 169 24.86 16.85 -0.25
CA ALA A 169 24.04 18.03 -0.51
C ALA A 169 24.28 19.14 0.52
N VAL A 170 24.29 18.80 1.83
CA VAL A 170 24.61 19.73 2.91
C VAL A 170 25.98 20.37 2.66
N LYS A 171 26.99 19.53 2.43
CA LYS A 171 28.35 20.00 2.17
C LYS A 171 28.41 20.95 0.97
N ALA A 172 27.69 20.65 -0.11
CA ALA A 172 27.68 21.47 -1.31
C ALA A 172 27.07 22.87 -1.07
N PHE A 173 26.08 22.98 -0.19
CA PHE A 173 25.52 24.25 0.25
C PHE A 173 26.47 25.03 1.16
N GLU A 174 27.06 24.37 2.16
CA GLU A 174 28.03 24.98 3.08
C GLU A 174 29.27 25.52 2.35
N ASP A 175 29.80 24.78 1.37
CA ASP A 175 30.92 25.21 0.53
C ASP A 175 30.58 26.48 -0.30
N LYS A 176 29.29 26.77 -0.50
CA LYS A 176 28.75 27.98 -1.14
C LYS A 176 28.39 29.09 -0.13
N GLY A 177 28.66 28.87 1.17
CA GLY A 177 28.36 29.77 2.26
C GLY A 177 26.86 29.88 2.56
N VAL A 178 26.11 28.80 2.37
CA VAL A 178 24.72 28.66 2.79
C VAL A 178 24.70 27.83 4.06
N ASP A 179 24.11 28.39 5.11
CA ASP A 179 24.10 27.88 6.49
C ASP A 179 22.67 27.65 7.01
N LYS A 180 21.68 27.71 6.12
CA LYS A 180 20.25 27.47 6.39
C LYS A 180 19.78 26.46 5.36
N ILE A 181 19.55 25.22 5.76
CA ILE A 181 19.35 24.09 4.85
C ILE A 181 18.05 23.35 5.18
N ILE A 182 17.20 23.22 4.16
CA ILE A 182 15.96 22.47 4.19
C ILE A 182 16.15 21.18 3.39
N ALA A 183 15.89 20.03 4.02
CA ALA A 183 15.66 18.78 3.31
C ALA A 183 14.16 18.65 3.01
N LEU A 184 13.80 18.55 1.73
CA LEU A 184 12.45 18.29 1.27
C LEU A 184 12.35 16.81 0.92
N THR A 185 11.68 16.02 1.75
CA THR A 185 11.84 14.57 1.74
C THR A 185 10.53 13.84 1.49
N HIS A 186 10.62 12.72 0.79
CA HIS A 186 9.56 11.73 0.65
C HIS A 186 10.11 10.36 1.06
N ILE A 187 10.56 10.26 2.31
CA ILE A 187 11.22 9.08 2.88
C ILE A 187 10.51 8.53 4.13
N GLY A 188 9.34 9.10 4.46
CA GLY A 188 8.59 8.70 5.64
C GLY A 188 9.08 9.31 6.95
N TYR A 189 8.16 9.54 7.87
CA TYR A 189 8.50 10.07 9.20
C TYR A 189 9.24 9.06 10.08
N ASP A 190 8.66 7.87 10.25
CA ASP A 190 9.16 6.77 11.11
C ASP A 190 8.71 5.37 10.63
N ASP A 191 8.37 5.23 9.34
CA ASP A 191 7.73 4.05 8.77
C ASP A 191 8.67 2.85 8.60
N ASN A 192 9.85 3.03 8.01
CA ASN A 192 10.74 1.90 7.70
C ASN A 192 12.24 2.17 7.93
N PRO A 193 12.73 1.99 9.16
CA PRO A 193 14.14 2.20 9.47
C PRO A 193 15.12 1.24 8.77
N ALA A 194 14.63 0.24 8.02
CA ALA A 194 15.49 -0.60 7.20
C ALA A 194 15.86 0.04 5.85
N TYR A 195 15.05 0.97 5.35
CA TYR A 195 15.28 1.69 4.11
C TYR A 195 15.64 3.14 4.40
N ASP A 196 14.69 3.92 4.92
CA ASP A 196 14.87 5.35 5.21
C ASP A 196 13.81 5.88 6.19
N ASN A 197 14.04 7.07 6.74
CA ASN A 197 13.04 7.91 7.43
C ASN A 197 13.65 9.23 7.90
N ASP A 198 12.79 10.22 8.11
CA ASP A 198 13.12 11.57 8.54
C ASP A 198 13.76 11.61 9.93
N LEU A 199 13.33 10.76 10.88
CA LEU A 199 13.93 10.71 12.22
C LEU A 199 15.41 10.27 12.16
N THR A 200 15.71 9.27 11.34
CA THR A 200 17.08 8.75 11.16
C THR A 200 17.93 9.75 10.40
N LEU A 201 17.38 10.37 9.35
CA LEU A 201 18.03 11.47 8.64
C LEU A 201 18.42 12.61 9.60
N ALA A 202 17.46 13.09 10.38
CA ALA A 202 17.66 14.16 11.35
C ALA A 202 18.70 13.81 12.42
N ALA A 203 18.76 12.57 12.87
CA ALA A 203 19.73 12.13 13.88
C ALA A 203 21.14 11.89 13.30
N SER A 204 21.24 11.58 12.01
CA SER A 204 22.49 11.09 11.39
C SER A 204 23.23 12.17 10.61
N VAL A 205 22.52 13.11 9.98
CA VAL A 205 23.13 14.15 9.13
C VAL A 205 23.18 15.48 9.88
N GLU A 206 24.39 16.02 10.04
CA GLU A 206 24.62 17.36 10.59
C GLU A 206 24.40 18.43 9.51
N GLY A 207 24.05 19.66 9.90
CA GLY A 207 23.84 20.78 8.98
C GLY A 207 22.44 20.87 8.33
N ILE A 208 21.54 19.90 8.55
CA ILE A 208 20.12 20.02 8.19
C ILE A 208 19.36 20.75 9.31
N ASP A 209 18.73 21.87 8.99
CA ASP A 209 17.96 22.66 9.95
C ASP A 209 16.49 22.26 10.00
N VAL A 210 15.91 22.02 8.83
CA VAL A 210 14.49 21.71 8.66
C VAL A 210 14.32 20.53 7.73
N ILE A 211 13.49 19.57 8.13
CA ILE A 211 12.99 18.51 7.27
C ILE A 211 11.49 18.74 7.04
N VAL A 212 11.11 18.81 5.77
CA VAL A 212 9.71 18.87 5.33
C VAL A 212 9.40 17.55 4.64
N GLY A 213 8.71 16.66 5.36
CA GLY A 213 8.52 15.26 4.99
C GLY A 213 7.20 14.92 4.30
N GLY A 214 7.12 13.67 3.84
CA GLY A 214 5.99 13.04 3.14
C GLY A 214 5.97 11.52 3.33
N HIS A 215 5.28 10.78 2.46
CA HIS A 215 5.21 9.31 2.35
C HIS A 215 4.32 8.62 3.40
N SER A 216 4.64 8.79 4.69
CA SER A 216 3.98 8.03 5.77
C SER A 216 2.59 8.55 6.18
N HIS A 217 2.09 9.59 5.51
CA HIS A 217 0.82 10.29 5.81
C HIS A 217 0.72 10.79 7.26
N THR A 218 1.87 11.02 7.92
CA THR A 218 1.89 11.35 9.34
C THR A 218 1.33 12.75 9.58
N LYS A 219 0.36 12.84 10.49
CA LYS A 219 -0.18 14.11 10.95
C LYS A 219 0.63 14.64 12.13
N LEU A 220 1.62 15.49 11.86
CA LEU A 220 2.37 16.18 12.91
C LEU A 220 1.66 17.48 13.31
N GLU A 221 0.80 17.40 14.34
CA GLU A 221 0.07 18.57 14.88
C GLU A 221 1.01 19.70 15.36
N LYS A 222 2.24 19.34 15.75
CA LYS A 222 3.31 20.25 16.10
C LYS A 222 4.65 19.76 15.53
N PRO A 223 5.61 20.66 15.24
CA PRO A 223 6.92 20.27 14.78
C PRO A 223 7.64 19.38 15.79
N VAL A 224 8.40 18.40 15.29
CA VAL A 224 9.25 17.52 16.09
C VAL A 224 10.68 18.03 16.01
N VAL A 225 11.43 18.00 17.11
CA VAL A 225 12.81 18.50 17.16
C VAL A 225 13.76 17.39 17.56
N ILE A 226 14.79 17.18 16.74
CA ILE A 226 15.90 16.27 17.01
C ILE A 226 17.14 17.09 17.33
N SER A 227 17.64 16.95 18.56
CA SER A 227 18.84 17.67 19.05
C SER A 227 19.91 16.72 19.58
N GLU A 228 19.76 15.42 19.32
CA GLU A 228 20.73 14.40 19.66
C GLU A 228 21.01 13.53 18.44
N ASN A 229 22.27 13.15 18.24
CA ASN A 229 22.65 12.20 17.20
C ASN A 229 22.34 10.75 17.60
N GLY A 230 22.53 9.79 16.69
CA GLY A 230 22.28 8.37 16.95
C GLY A 230 23.05 7.75 18.14
N SER A 231 24.07 8.44 18.68
CA SER A 231 24.81 8.04 19.88
C SER A 231 24.33 8.72 21.17
N GLY A 232 23.30 9.56 21.09
CA GLY A 232 22.77 10.36 22.20
C GLY A 232 23.63 11.58 22.57
N GLN A 233 24.50 12.03 21.65
CA GLN A 233 25.27 13.26 21.85
C GLN A 233 24.50 14.45 21.31
N ALA A 234 24.52 15.56 22.05
CA ALA A 234 23.87 16.80 21.62
C ALA A 234 24.43 17.29 20.27
N LYS A 235 23.52 17.66 19.37
CA LYS A 235 23.78 18.33 18.08
C LYS A 235 22.91 19.58 17.94
N GLU A 236 23.15 20.36 16.90
CA GLU A 236 22.25 21.44 16.51
C GLU A 236 20.84 20.90 16.21
N PRO A 237 19.77 21.63 16.57
CA PRO A 237 18.41 21.16 16.42
C PRO A 237 17.98 21.08 14.95
N THR A 238 17.46 19.92 14.54
CA THR A 238 16.75 19.73 13.27
C THR A 238 15.25 19.66 13.54
N VAL A 239 14.46 20.48 12.85
CA VAL A 239 12.99 20.57 13.00
C VAL A 239 12.29 19.79 11.89
N ILE A 240 11.39 18.87 12.22
CA ILE A 240 10.65 18.02 11.29
C ILE A 240 9.18 18.42 11.26
N VAL A 241 8.61 18.56 10.06
CA VAL A 241 7.19 18.82 9.82
C VAL A 241 6.64 17.95 8.70
N GLN A 242 5.36 17.55 8.82
CA GLN A 242 4.61 16.82 7.81
C GLN A 242 3.11 17.14 7.91
N GLY A 243 2.43 17.22 6.76
CA GLY A 243 1.09 17.79 6.61
C GLY A 243 -0.02 16.78 6.33
N GLN A 244 0.06 15.56 6.87
CA GLN A 244 -0.85 14.45 6.57
C GLN A 244 -0.97 14.18 5.05
N GLU A 245 -2.15 14.28 4.42
CA GLU A 245 -2.42 13.86 3.04
C GLU A 245 -3.62 14.62 2.42
N TYR A 246 -3.82 14.45 1.11
CA TYR A 246 -5.03 14.77 0.32
C TYR A 246 -5.49 16.23 0.40
N HIS A 247 -4.56 17.16 0.57
CA HIS A 247 -4.85 18.57 0.80
C HIS A 247 -5.70 18.86 2.05
N LYS A 248 -5.90 17.90 2.97
CA LYS A 248 -6.69 18.10 4.20
C LYS A 248 -6.11 19.22 5.08
N TYR A 249 -4.80 19.41 5.03
CA TYR A 249 -4.09 20.44 5.79
C TYR A 249 -3.09 21.18 4.93
N LEU A 250 -2.94 22.48 5.18
CA LEU A 250 -1.75 23.25 4.79
C LEU A 250 -0.82 23.33 6.00
N GLY A 251 0.38 22.75 5.87
CA GLY A 251 1.40 22.84 6.89
C GLY A 251 2.09 24.21 6.90
N THR A 252 2.27 24.78 8.08
CA THR A 252 3.00 26.03 8.28
C THR A 252 4.09 25.85 9.34
N LEU A 253 5.21 26.51 9.11
CA LEU A 253 6.34 26.52 10.02
C LEU A 253 7.03 27.88 9.89
N ASP A 254 7.08 28.61 10.99
CA ASP A 254 7.96 29.75 11.20
C ASP A 254 9.20 29.26 11.92
N VAL A 255 10.39 29.60 11.41
CA VAL A 255 11.68 29.25 12.00
C VAL A 255 12.50 30.51 12.17
N THR A 256 13.10 30.68 13.34
CA THR A 256 14.07 31.75 13.63
C THR A 256 15.45 31.14 13.79
N PHE A 257 16.41 31.74 13.08
CA PHE A 257 17.81 31.34 13.08
C PHE A 257 18.66 32.39 13.83
N ASP A 258 19.76 31.94 14.44
CA ASP A 258 20.78 32.84 14.97
C ASP A 258 21.77 33.32 13.88
N GLU A 259 22.82 34.04 14.28
CA GLU A 259 23.82 34.58 13.35
C GLU A 259 24.72 33.53 12.68
N ASN A 260 24.67 32.28 13.16
CA ASN A 260 25.43 31.15 12.61
C ASN A 260 24.53 30.20 11.81
N GLY A 261 23.26 30.54 11.60
CA GLY A 261 22.32 29.68 10.87
C GLY A 261 21.66 28.61 11.73
N VAL A 262 21.82 28.63 13.06
CA VAL A 262 21.24 27.60 13.94
C VAL A 262 19.81 27.95 14.35
N VAL A 263 18.90 26.98 14.30
CA VAL A 263 17.51 27.16 14.75
C VAL A 263 17.43 27.44 16.26
N VAL A 264 16.80 28.55 16.64
CA VAL A 264 16.61 28.97 18.05
C VAL A 264 15.16 29.05 18.48
N GLU A 265 14.24 29.29 17.55
CA GLU A 265 12.80 29.28 17.79
C GLU A 265 12.07 28.67 16.58
N HIS A 266 10.99 27.94 16.84
CA HIS A 266 10.11 27.43 15.79
C HIS A 266 8.66 27.44 16.28
N ASP A 267 7.73 27.74 15.37
CA ASP A 267 6.30 27.58 15.61
C ASP A 267 5.65 27.04 14.35
N GLY A 268 4.94 25.92 14.48
CA GLY A 268 4.28 25.27 13.36
C GLY A 268 2.87 24.82 13.72
N GLU A 269 2.02 24.82 12.71
CA GLU A 269 0.63 24.41 12.80
C GLU A 269 0.12 23.87 11.46
N LEU A 270 -0.89 23.02 11.56
CA LEU A 270 -1.66 22.53 10.41
C LEU A 270 -2.94 23.35 10.29
N ILE A 271 -3.09 24.06 9.18
CA ILE A 271 -4.33 24.75 8.84
C ILE A 271 -5.27 23.73 8.22
N ASP A 272 -6.33 23.34 8.95
CA ASP A 272 -7.40 22.50 8.43
C ASP A 272 -8.15 23.23 7.32
N VAL A 273 -8.22 22.62 6.13
CA VAL A 273 -8.85 23.25 4.97
C VAL A 273 -10.36 23.03 4.90
N ALA A 274 -10.90 22.07 5.66
CA ALA A 274 -12.26 21.53 5.44
C ALA A 274 -13.34 22.62 5.45
N GLU A 275 -13.20 23.60 6.35
CA GLU A 275 -14.15 24.69 6.61
C GLU A 275 -13.80 26.01 5.91
N LEU A 276 -12.73 26.04 5.11
CA LEU A 276 -12.36 27.24 4.36
C LEU A 276 -13.29 27.44 3.15
N ALA A 277 -13.47 28.71 2.77
CA ALA A 277 -14.19 29.06 1.55
C ALA A 277 -13.36 28.64 0.32
N GLU A 278 -14.05 28.17 -0.73
CA GLU A 278 -13.41 27.83 -2.00
C GLU A 278 -12.94 29.09 -2.75
N ASP A 279 -11.73 29.04 -3.31
CA ASP A 279 -11.20 30.09 -4.17
C ASP A 279 -11.86 30.07 -5.56
N ALA A 280 -12.41 31.21 -5.98
CA ALA A 280 -13.18 31.30 -7.21
C ALA A 280 -12.37 31.03 -8.48
N GLU A 281 -11.09 31.39 -8.51
CA GLU A 281 -10.21 31.12 -9.66
C GLU A 281 -9.86 29.63 -9.73
N ALA A 282 -9.58 29.00 -8.59
CA ALA A 282 -9.37 27.56 -8.51
C ALA A 282 -10.60 26.77 -8.95
N LEU A 283 -11.81 27.19 -8.56
CA LEU A 283 -13.06 26.53 -8.99
C LEU A 283 -13.24 26.58 -10.53
N GLU A 284 -12.94 27.71 -11.17
CA GLU A 284 -13.03 27.83 -12.62
C GLU A 284 -12.00 26.93 -13.33
N ILE A 285 -10.81 26.76 -12.76
CA ILE A 285 -9.80 25.82 -13.26
C ILE A 285 -10.26 24.37 -13.08
N LEU A 286 -10.83 24.03 -11.92
CA LEU A 286 -11.24 22.66 -11.57
C LEU A 286 -12.41 22.17 -12.42
N LYS A 287 -13.35 23.06 -12.72
CA LYS A 287 -14.63 22.75 -13.36
C LYS A 287 -14.56 21.78 -14.54
N PRO A 288 -13.76 22.00 -15.61
CA PRO A 288 -13.72 21.08 -16.75
C PRO A 288 -13.18 19.68 -16.38
N TYR A 289 -12.23 19.60 -15.45
CA TYR A 289 -11.69 18.33 -14.97
C TYR A 289 -12.72 17.58 -14.13
N LYS A 290 -13.39 18.29 -13.22
CA LYS A 290 -14.45 17.75 -12.38
C LYS A 290 -15.64 17.26 -13.19
N GLU A 291 -16.10 18.01 -14.20
CA GLU A 291 -17.20 17.58 -15.07
C GLU A 291 -16.88 16.27 -15.83
N GLN A 292 -15.64 16.11 -16.30
CA GLN A 292 -15.19 14.89 -16.97
C GLN A 292 -15.08 13.73 -15.97
N VAL A 293 -14.47 13.95 -14.80
CA VAL A 293 -14.36 12.93 -13.74
C VAL A 293 -15.74 12.52 -13.24
N GLU A 294 -16.66 13.45 -13.01
CA GLU A 294 -18.05 13.13 -12.62
C GLU A 294 -18.76 12.31 -13.70
N THR A 295 -18.49 12.58 -14.98
CA THR A 295 -19.07 11.82 -16.09
C THR A 295 -18.57 10.37 -16.09
N VAL A 296 -17.26 10.17 -15.97
CA VAL A 296 -16.65 8.84 -15.93
C VAL A 296 -17.07 8.12 -14.65
N SER A 297 -16.92 8.78 -13.50
CA SER A 297 -17.25 8.25 -12.18
C SER A 297 -18.68 7.76 -12.08
N ASN A 298 -19.67 8.53 -12.57
CA ASN A 298 -21.10 8.18 -12.44
C ASN A 298 -21.59 7.19 -13.52
N THR A 299 -20.73 6.75 -14.43
CA THR A 299 -21.13 5.77 -15.44
C THR A 299 -21.31 4.40 -14.77
N GLU A 300 -22.55 3.91 -14.71
CA GLU A 300 -22.86 2.56 -14.23
C GLU A 300 -22.22 1.50 -15.13
N ILE A 301 -21.55 0.52 -14.53
CA ILE A 301 -20.90 -0.56 -15.29
C ILE A 301 -21.88 -1.63 -15.76
N GLY A 302 -23.12 -1.58 -15.27
CA GLY A 302 -24.16 -2.58 -15.54
C GLY A 302 -24.13 -3.77 -14.57
N ALA A 303 -23.63 -3.56 -13.35
CA ALA A 303 -23.66 -4.52 -12.25
C ALA A 303 -24.31 -3.90 -11.00
N THR A 304 -24.90 -4.72 -10.13
CA THR A 304 -25.47 -4.29 -8.85
C THR A 304 -24.93 -5.16 -7.72
N ALA A 305 -24.27 -4.54 -6.74
CA ALA A 305 -23.89 -5.20 -5.50
C ALA A 305 -25.11 -5.37 -4.59
N THR A 306 -25.38 -6.58 -4.10
CA THR A 306 -26.50 -6.85 -3.20
C THR A 306 -26.26 -6.35 -1.78
N GLU A 307 -25.00 -6.19 -1.41
CA GLU A 307 -24.50 -5.68 -0.13
C GLU A 307 -23.17 -4.97 -0.37
N ALA A 308 -22.68 -4.22 0.64
CA ALA A 308 -21.41 -3.55 0.53
C ALA A 308 -20.25 -4.56 0.51
N LEU A 309 -19.34 -4.40 -0.46
CA LEU A 309 -18.11 -5.19 -0.58
C LEU A 309 -17.01 -4.47 0.20
N ALA A 310 -16.75 -4.91 1.43
CA ALA A 310 -15.86 -4.20 2.35
C ALA A 310 -14.37 -4.29 1.97
N ASN A 311 -13.61 -3.25 2.35
CA ASN A 311 -12.14 -3.23 2.32
C ASN A 311 -11.58 -2.97 3.73
N PRO A 312 -11.54 -3.98 4.61
CA PRO A 312 -11.19 -3.78 6.01
C PRO A 312 -9.69 -3.47 6.22
N ARG A 313 -9.39 -2.68 7.25
CA ARG A 313 -8.05 -2.34 7.74
C ARG A 313 -7.99 -2.52 9.26
N THR A 314 -6.80 -2.77 9.80
CA THR A 314 -6.61 -2.98 11.25
C THR A 314 -6.73 -1.70 12.07
N ASP A 315 -6.41 -0.54 11.47
CA ASP A 315 -6.26 0.76 12.16
C ASP A 315 -5.36 0.67 13.40
N GLY A 316 -4.29 -0.12 13.31
CA GLY A 316 -3.34 -0.37 14.42
C GLY A 316 -3.75 -1.50 15.37
N ASP A 317 -4.96 -2.06 15.24
CA ASP A 317 -5.43 -3.23 16.00
C ASP A 317 -5.32 -4.52 15.17
N ASN A 318 -4.22 -5.24 15.34
CA ASN A 318 -3.93 -6.47 14.60
C ASN A 318 -4.89 -7.64 14.93
N THR A 319 -5.89 -7.47 15.79
CA THR A 319 -6.96 -8.48 16.00
C THR A 319 -8.12 -8.36 15.01
N LYS A 320 -8.29 -7.19 14.37
CA LYS A 320 -9.35 -6.96 13.38
C LYS A 320 -9.01 -7.59 12.03
N GLU A 321 -10.04 -7.83 11.22
CA GLU A 321 -9.88 -8.27 9.83
C GLU A 321 -9.18 -7.21 9.00
N SER A 322 -8.43 -7.64 7.97
CA SER A 322 -7.89 -6.71 6.97
C SER A 322 -7.66 -7.39 5.63
N VAL A 323 -7.90 -6.64 4.55
CA VAL A 323 -7.58 -7.06 3.17
C VAL A 323 -6.09 -7.42 2.98
N ARG A 324 -5.23 -6.99 3.92
CA ARG A 324 -3.79 -7.20 3.91
C ARG A 324 -3.32 -8.36 4.79
N LYS A 325 -4.22 -9.24 5.22
CA LYS A 325 -3.89 -10.45 6.00
C LYS A 325 -5.01 -11.51 6.07
N ASN A 326 -6.20 -11.21 5.59
CA ASN A 326 -7.33 -12.12 5.54
C ASN A 326 -7.87 -12.20 4.12
N GLU A 327 -8.38 -13.36 3.73
CA GLU A 327 -9.22 -13.49 2.54
C GLU A 327 -10.43 -12.56 2.67
N THR A 328 -10.77 -11.83 1.61
CA THR A 328 -11.95 -10.97 1.57
C THR A 328 -12.77 -11.24 0.32
N VAL A 329 -14.07 -10.96 0.41
CA VAL A 329 -14.99 -11.08 -0.73
C VAL A 329 -14.50 -10.26 -1.94
N LEU A 330 -14.03 -9.04 -1.69
CA LEU A 330 -13.55 -8.16 -2.76
C LEU A 330 -12.27 -8.70 -3.42
N GLY A 331 -11.33 -9.24 -2.62
CA GLY A 331 -10.15 -9.91 -3.15
C GLY A 331 -10.47 -11.13 -4.01
N ASN A 332 -11.48 -11.92 -3.60
CA ASN A 332 -11.98 -13.05 -4.38
C ASN A 332 -12.57 -12.58 -5.73
N LEU A 333 -13.45 -11.57 -5.73
CA LEU A 333 -14.06 -11.05 -6.95
C LEU A 333 -13.04 -10.46 -7.93
N ILE A 334 -12.02 -9.74 -7.43
CA ILE A 334 -10.96 -9.19 -8.27
C ILE A 334 -10.15 -10.33 -8.92
N THR A 335 -9.70 -11.29 -8.12
CA THR A 335 -8.92 -12.42 -8.64
C THR A 335 -9.73 -13.33 -9.56
N ASP A 336 -11.03 -13.48 -9.35
CA ASP A 336 -11.93 -14.18 -10.28
C ASP A 336 -11.99 -13.48 -11.64
N GLY A 337 -12.08 -12.15 -11.64
CA GLY A 337 -12.00 -11.34 -12.85
C GLY A 337 -10.66 -11.49 -13.57
N MET A 338 -9.55 -11.43 -12.83
CA MET A 338 -8.20 -11.63 -13.36
C MET A 338 -8.03 -13.01 -13.98
N LEU A 339 -8.44 -14.08 -13.27
CA LEU A 339 -8.32 -15.45 -13.76
C LEU A 339 -9.18 -15.67 -15.02
N SER A 340 -10.42 -15.19 -14.99
CA SER A 340 -11.35 -15.28 -16.12
C SER A 340 -10.81 -14.55 -17.35
N LYS A 341 -10.24 -13.36 -17.17
CA LYS A 341 -9.65 -12.58 -18.26
C LYS A 341 -8.38 -13.24 -18.79
N ALA A 342 -7.46 -13.65 -17.92
CA ALA A 342 -6.21 -14.30 -18.30
C ALA A 342 -6.46 -15.58 -19.12
N LYS A 343 -7.44 -16.41 -18.72
CA LYS A 343 -7.84 -17.62 -19.46
C LYS A 343 -8.34 -17.38 -20.89
N GLN A 344 -8.76 -16.16 -21.22
CA GLN A 344 -9.12 -15.81 -22.61
C GLN A 344 -7.89 -15.67 -23.51
N TYR A 345 -6.71 -15.42 -22.93
CA TYR A 345 -5.44 -15.27 -23.63
C TYR A 345 -4.59 -16.54 -23.51
N GLU A 346 -4.64 -17.20 -22.36
CA GLU A 346 -3.86 -18.38 -22.03
C GLU A 346 -4.69 -19.38 -21.21
N GLU A 347 -5.20 -20.43 -21.86
CA GLU A 347 -6.20 -21.35 -21.29
C GLU A 347 -5.70 -22.13 -20.07
N ASN A 348 -4.39 -22.37 -19.99
CA ASN A 348 -3.71 -23.12 -18.93
C ASN A 348 -3.37 -22.31 -17.67
N VAL A 349 -3.81 -21.05 -17.56
CA VAL A 349 -3.66 -20.26 -16.32
C VAL A 349 -4.45 -20.94 -15.19
N ILE A 350 -3.76 -21.39 -14.14
CA ILE A 350 -4.37 -22.16 -13.05
C ILE A 350 -4.88 -21.28 -11.90
N MET A 351 -4.24 -20.14 -11.66
CA MET A 351 -4.56 -19.23 -10.56
C MET A 351 -4.41 -17.77 -10.97
N ALA A 352 -5.11 -16.88 -10.27
CA ALA A 352 -4.82 -15.46 -10.28
C ALA A 352 -4.53 -14.96 -8.86
N LEU A 353 -3.58 -14.03 -8.75
CA LEU A 353 -3.04 -13.52 -7.50
C LEU A 353 -3.14 -11.98 -7.48
N GLN A 354 -3.68 -11.42 -6.40
CA GLN A 354 -3.78 -9.97 -6.19
C GLN A 354 -3.25 -9.60 -4.82
N ASN A 355 -2.21 -8.75 -4.76
CA ASN A 355 -1.73 -8.19 -3.50
C ASN A 355 -2.78 -7.28 -2.86
N GLY A 356 -2.99 -7.41 -1.56
CA GLY A 356 -3.96 -6.64 -0.77
C GLY A 356 -3.63 -5.15 -0.71
N GLY A 357 -2.35 -4.78 -0.91
CA GLY A 357 -1.88 -3.40 -1.05
C GLY A 357 -2.48 -2.69 -2.27
N GLY A 358 -2.79 -3.44 -3.33
CA GLY A 358 -3.44 -2.95 -4.53
C GLY A 358 -4.94 -2.67 -4.37
N ILE A 359 -5.60 -3.19 -3.32
CA ILE A 359 -7.04 -3.03 -3.09
C ILE A 359 -7.27 -1.86 -2.11
N ARG A 360 -7.78 -0.74 -2.63
CA ARG A 360 -7.72 0.56 -1.92
C ARG A 360 -9.03 0.99 -1.29
N ALA A 361 -10.16 0.54 -1.79
CA ALA A 361 -11.48 0.87 -1.24
C ALA A 361 -12.45 -0.31 -1.34
N GLY A 362 -13.60 -0.17 -0.67
CA GLY A 362 -14.75 -1.05 -0.84
C GLY A 362 -15.71 -0.53 -1.91
N ILE A 363 -16.78 -1.29 -2.17
CA ILE A 363 -17.89 -0.91 -3.06
C ILE A 363 -19.18 -0.90 -2.25
N GLU A 364 -20.01 0.12 -2.42
CA GLU A 364 -21.27 0.23 -1.68
C GLU A 364 -22.36 -0.67 -2.27
N ALA A 365 -23.39 -0.96 -1.48
CA ALA A 365 -24.54 -1.72 -1.98
C ALA A 365 -25.33 -0.90 -3.01
N GLY A 366 -25.72 -1.51 -4.13
CA GLY A 366 -26.48 -0.85 -5.20
C GLY A 366 -25.81 -0.95 -6.58
N PRO A 367 -26.27 -0.15 -7.56
CA PRO A 367 -25.63 -0.07 -8.88
C PRO A 367 -24.17 0.34 -8.76
N ILE A 368 -23.28 -0.47 -9.33
CA ILE A 368 -21.83 -0.23 -9.30
C ILE A 368 -21.44 0.70 -10.44
N THR A 369 -20.59 1.66 -10.14
CA THR A 369 -20.10 2.67 -11.08
C THR A 369 -18.61 2.50 -11.40
N ASN A 370 -18.15 3.08 -12.51
CA ASN A 370 -16.71 3.12 -12.82
C ASN A 370 -15.92 3.80 -11.69
N GLY A 371 -16.47 4.85 -11.08
CA GLY A 371 -15.80 5.57 -9.99
C GLY A 371 -15.50 4.67 -8.80
N GLU A 372 -16.45 3.82 -8.40
CA GLU A 372 -16.21 2.84 -7.35
C GLU A 372 -15.12 1.85 -7.74
N VAL A 373 -15.20 1.24 -8.92
CA VAL A 373 -14.21 0.25 -9.39
C VAL A 373 -12.80 0.83 -9.46
N ILE A 374 -12.66 2.05 -9.97
CA ILE A 374 -11.36 2.74 -10.06
C ILE A 374 -10.85 3.11 -8.67
N THR A 375 -11.73 3.50 -7.75
CA THR A 375 -11.33 3.75 -6.36
C THR A 375 -10.85 2.46 -5.68
N VAL A 376 -11.36 1.28 -6.07
CA VAL A 376 -10.84 -0.01 -5.61
C VAL A 376 -9.43 -0.30 -6.15
N LEU A 377 -9.19 -0.07 -7.45
CA LEU A 377 -7.93 -0.35 -8.16
C LEU A 377 -7.38 0.92 -8.87
N PRO A 378 -6.81 1.90 -8.13
CA PRO A 378 -6.56 3.24 -8.67
C PRO A 378 -5.23 3.39 -9.42
N PHE A 379 -4.33 2.42 -9.31
CA PHE A 379 -2.96 2.54 -9.82
C PHE A 379 -2.84 2.32 -11.34
N GLY A 380 -3.90 1.82 -11.98
CA GLY A 380 -3.90 1.54 -13.42
C GLY A 380 -2.87 0.47 -13.79
N ASN A 381 -2.71 -0.58 -12.97
CA ASN A 381 -1.84 -1.69 -13.32
C ASN A 381 -2.40 -2.44 -14.52
N THR A 382 -1.53 -3.22 -15.17
CA THR A 382 -1.93 -4.15 -16.21
C THR A 382 -1.99 -5.59 -15.68
N LEU A 383 -2.81 -6.43 -16.31
CA LEU A 383 -2.84 -7.87 -16.07
C LEU A 383 -1.64 -8.55 -16.76
N ALA A 384 -0.89 -9.36 -16.03
CA ALA A 384 0.22 -10.16 -16.53
C ALA A 384 0.00 -11.66 -16.27
N THR A 385 0.53 -12.52 -17.14
CA THR A 385 0.70 -13.96 -16.89
C THR A 385 2.16 -14.30 -16.65
N MET A 386 2.40 -15.36 -15.89
CA MET A 386 3.73 -15.74 -15.43
C MET A 386 3.89 -17.27 -15.42
N ASP A 387 4.92 -17.74 -16.11
CA ASP A 387 5.37 -19.14 -16.06
C ASP A 387 6.12 -19.36 -14.75
N ILE A 388 5.57 -20.18 -13.85
CA ILE A 388 6.07 -20.36 -12.48
C ILE A 388 6.19 -21.84 -12.12
N THR A 389 7.26 -22.22 -11.43
CA THR A 389 7.40 -23.57 -10.86
C THR A 389 6.56 -23.68 -9.58
N GLY A 390 6.13 -24.90 -9.23
CA GLY A 390 5.40 -25.11 -7.97
C GLY A 390 6.17 -24.64 -6.74
N ALA A 391 7.51 -24.77 -6.74
CA ALA A 391 8.37 -24.27 -5.67
C ALA A 391 8.36 -22.74 -5.57
N GLU A 392 8.47 -22.03 -6.70
CA GLU A 392 8.39 -20.57 -6.76
C GLU A 392 7.01 -20.07 -6.30
N LEU A 393 5.92 -20.76 -6.67
CA LEU A 393 4.57 -20.39 -6.24
C LEU A 393 4.39 -20.56 -4.73
N LYS A 394 4.89 -21.65 -4.14
CA LYS A 394 4.87 -21.84 -2.68
C LYS A 394 5.72 -20.79 -1.96
N GLN A 395 6.90 -20.45 -2.51
CA GLN A 395 7.73 -19.38 -1.99
C GLN A 395 7.02 -18.02 -2.00
N ALA A 396 6.25 -17.71 -3.05
CA ALA A 396 5.44 -16.49 -3.09
C ALA A 396 4.39 -16.46 -1.95
N PHE A 397 3.73 -17.59 -1.66
CA PHE A 397 2.81 -17.65 -0.53
C PHE A 397 3.51 -17.54 0.84
N GLU A 398 4.75 -18.02 0.97
CA GLU A 398 5.55 -17.78 2.18
C GLU A 398 5.82 -16.28 2.41
N ILE A 399 6.12 -15.53 1.34
CA ILE A 399 6.30 -14.06 1.38
C ILE A 399 4.97 -13.39 1.78
N SER A 400 3.88 -13.72 1.08
CA SER A 400 2.52 -13.24 1.35
C SER A 400 2.15 -13.33 2.84
N LEU A 401 2.43 -14.49 3.43
CA LEU A 401 2.07 -14.84 4.79
C LEU A 401 3.10 -14.41 5.84
N GLY A 402 4.28 -13.92 5.44
CA GLY A 402 5.43 -13.71 6.32
C GLY A 402 5.22 -12.68 7.45
N ASN A 403 4.42 -11.65 7.20
CA ASN A 403 4.20 -10.56 8.16
C ASN A 403 3.07 -10.81 9.17
N LEU A 404 2.30 -11.90 9.03
CA LEU A 404 1.22 -12.23 9.96
C LEU A 404 1.71 -12.27 11.43
N PRO A 405 0.90 -11.75 12.38
CA PRO A 405 -0.48 -11.25 12.22
C PRO A 405 -0.59 -9.76 11.82
N ARG A 406 0.54 -9.08 11.54
CA ARG A 406 0.54 -7.70 11.06
C ARG A 406 0.07 -7.65 9.61
N GLU A 407 -0.40 -6.49 9.20
CA GLU A 407 -0.77 -6.26 7.80
C GLU A 407 0.44 -6.32 6.88
N ASN A 408 0.22 -6.82 5.67
CA ASN A 408 1.19 -6.86 4.59
C ASN A 408 0.56 -6.35 3.29
N GLY A 409 1.16 -5.33 2.65
CA GLY A 409 0.79 -4.93 1.28
C GLY A 409 0.78 -6.13 0.34
N GLY A 410 1.80 -6.97 0.47
CA GLY A 410 1.99 -8.16 -0.33
C GLY A 410 1.06 -9.34 -0.02
N PHE A 411 0.09 -9.27 0.90
CA PHE A 411 -0.80 -10.42 1.14
C PHE A 411 -1.61 -10.77 -0.14
N LEU A 412 -1.45 -11.97 -0.68
CA LEU A 412 -2.09 -12.41 -1.93
C LEU A 412 -3.49 -12.97 -1.69
N HIS A 413 -4.48 -12.30 -2.27
CA HIS A 413 -5.77 -12.91 -2.59
C HIS A 413 -5.61 -13.87 -3.77
N VAL A 414 -6.47 -14.89 -3.85
CA VAL A 414 -6.33 -15.96 -4.84
C VAL A 414 -7.67 -16.33 -5.48
N SER A 415 -7.62 -16.65 -6.78
CA SER A 415 -8.68 -17.39 -7.49
C SER A 415 -8.09 -18.61 -8.16
N GLY A 416 -8.91 -19.64 -8.39
CA GLY A 416 -8.51 -20.89 -9.02
C GLY A 416 -7.75 -21.86 -8.11
N GLY A 417 -7.39 -21.44 -6.89
CA GLY A 417 -6.65 -22.24 -5.93
C GLY A 417 -7.11 -22.09 -4.48
N LYS A 418 -6.57 -22.98 -3.64
CA LYS A 418 -6.72 -23.00 -2.19
C LYS A 418 -5.33 -23.08 -1.55
N VAL A 419 -5.10 -22.24 -0.55
CA VAL A 419 -3.86 -22.16 0.23
C VAL A 419 -4.17 -22.45 1.68
N GLU A 420 -3.47 -23.42 2.25
CA GLU A 420 -3.54 -23.76 3.66
C GLU A 420 -2.20 -23.42 4.31
N TYR A 421 -2.23 -22.77 5.46
CA TYR A 421 -1.03 -22.33 6.17
C TYR A 421 -1.16 -22.47 7.69
N ASP A 422 -0.05 -22.60 8.40
CA ASP A 422 0.01 -22.64 9.86
C ASP A 422 0.68 -21.37 10.39
N SER A 423 -0.12 -20.45 10.92
CA SER A 423 0.38 -19.16 11.43
C SER A 423 1.30 -19.28 12.65
N SER A 424 1.35 -20.44 13.33
CA SER A 424 2.29 -20.67 14.45
C SER A 424 3.72 -20.91 14.00
N LYS A 425 3.93 -21.26 12.72
CA LYS A 425 5.26 -21.50 12.18
C LYS A 425 6.03 -20.20 11.97
N PRO A 426 7.38 -20.25 12.04
CA PRO A 426 8.22 -19.13 11.63
C PRO A 426 7.89 -18.69 10.20
N ALA A 427 8.02 -17.38 9.91
CA ALA A 427 7.91 -16.88 8.55
C ALA A 427 8.88 -17.62 7.61
N GLY A 428 8.42 -18.02 6.43
CA GLY A 428 9.17 -18.87 5.49
C GLY A 428 8.93 -20.38 5.67
N GLU A 429 8.17 -20.79 6.69
CA GLU A 429 7.78 -22.18 6.94
C GLU A 429 6.27 -22.32 7.23
N ARG A 430 5.45 -21.36 6.78
CA ARG A 430 4.01 -21.29 7.10
C ARG A 430 3.13 -22.05 6.14
N VAL A 431 3.50 -22.18 4.87
CA VAL A 431 2.67 -22.83 3.84
C VAL A 431 2.61 -24.34 4.10
N VAL A 432 1.40 -24.86 4.29
CA VAL A 432 1.14 -26.29 4.47
C VAL A 432 0.82 -26.93 3.13
N SER A 433 -0.12 -26.34 2.38
CA SER A 433 -0.52 -26.84 1.06
C SER A 433 -0.90 -25.69 0.13
N VAL A 434 -0.65 -25.89 -1.16
CA VAL A 434 -1.16 -25.04 -2.24
C VAL A 434 -1.77 -25.97 -3.26
N SER A 435 -3.04 -25.77 -3.59
CA SER A 435 -3.77 -26.59 -4.56
C SER A 435 -4.53 -25.73 -5.55
N TYR A 436 -4.78 -26.25 -6.76
CA TYR A 436 -5.56 -25.58 -7.80
C TYR A 436 -6.68 -26.46 -8.31
N LYS A 437 -7.74 -25.85 -8.85
CA LYS A 437 -8.82 -26.59 -9.52
C LYS A 437 -8.36 -27.05 -10.89
N ASN A 438 -8.30 -28.37 -11.10
CA ASN A 438 -8.03 -28.96 -12.41
C ASN A 438 -9.23 -28.75 -13.38
N GLU A 439 -9.10 -29.24 -14.61
CA GLU A 439 -10.18 -29.16 -15.63
C GLU A 439 -11.47 -29.87 -15.20
N GLN A 440 -11.40 -30.83 -14.28
CA GLN A 440 -12.55 -31.54 -13.71
C GLN A 440 -13.19 -30.78 -12.53
N GLY A 441 -12.60 -29.66 -12.10
CA GLY A 441 -13.05 -28.88 -10.94
C GLY A 441 -12.60 -29.42 -9.59
N GLU A 442 -11.71 -30.41 -9.57
CA GLU A 442 -11.17 -31.02 -8.35
C GLU A 442 -9.89 -30.28 -7.93
N TYR A 443 -9.72 -30.08 -6.61
CA TYR A 443 -8.46 -29.54 -6.08
C TYR A 443 -7.35 -30.58 -6.19
N VAL A 444 -6.26 -30.20 -6.85
CA VAL A 444 -5.03 -30.98 -6.96
C VAL A 444 -3.85 -30.17 -6.44
N GLU A 445 -2.95 -30.83 -5.72
CA GLU A 445 -1.83 -30.18 -5.06
C GLU A 445 -0.75 -29.76 -6.06
N VAL A 446 -0.23 -28.54 -5.88
CA VAL A 446 0.90 -27.98 -6.62
C VAL A 446 2.18 -28.75 -6.28
N GLN A 447 2.86 -29.24 -7.31
CA GLN A 447 4.07 -30.03 -7.20
C GLN A 447 5.30 -29.17 -7.49
N ASP A 448 6.31 -29.24 -6.63
CA ASP A 448 7.46 -28.32 -6.65
C ASP A 448 8.21 -28.25 -7.99
N GLY A 449 8.34 -29.40 -8.66
CA GLY A 449 9.10 -29.55 -9.90
C GLY A 449 8.29 -29.37 -11.19
N GLU A 450 6.99 -29.12 -11.08
CA GLU A 450 6.12 -28.88 -12.24
C GLU A 450 6.01 -27.38 -12.53
N GLU A 451 5.79 -27.05 -13.80
CA GLU A 451 5.55 -25.68 -14.27
C GLU A 451 4.05 -25.42 -14.41
N TYR A 452 3.67 -24.21 -14.03
CA TYR A 452 2.31 -23.70 -14.02
C TYR A 452 2.28 -22.30 -14.61
N VAL A 453 1.09 -21.84 -14.98
CA VAL A 453 0.88 -20.44 -15.36
C VAL A 453 -0.07 -19.80 -14.38
N VAL A 454 0.32 -18.64 -13.84
CA VAL A 454 -0.51 -17.82 -12.96
C VAL A 454 -0.67 -16.43 -13.53
N ALA A 455 -1.77 -15.76 -13.16
CA ALA A 455 -1.99 -14.36 -13.49
C ALA A 455 -1.80 -13.47 -12.27
N THR A 456 -1.28 -12.26 -12.44
CA THR A 456 -1.20 -11.25 -11.39
C THR A 456 -1.16 -9.84 -12.00
N ASN A 457 -1.15 -8.79 -11.19
CA ASN A 457 -0.95 -7.42 -11.69
C ASN A 457 0.54 -7.17 -12.00
N ALA A 458 0.84 -6.30 -12.96
CA ALA A 458 2.19 -6.09 -13.45
C ALA A 458 3.16 -5.55 -12.38
N PHE A 459 2.67 -4.78 -11.40
CA PHE A 459 3.45 -4.35 -10.24
C PHE A 459 3.99 -5.56 -9.47
N THR A 460 3.11 -6.47 -9.05
CA THR A 460 3.48 -7.69 -8.31
C THR A 460 4.32 -8.63 -9.18
N ALA A 461 3.99 -8.77 -10.47
CA ALA A 461 4.73 -9.61 -11.41
C ALA A 461 6.20 -9.17 -11.58
N LYS A 462 6.50 -7.89 -11.40
CA LYS A 462 7.84 -7.32 -11.48
C LYS A 462 8.61 -7.38 -10.15
N GLY A 463 8.01 -7.94 -9.10
CA GLY A 463 8.63 -8.07 -7.78
C GLY A 463 8.13 -7.07 -6.74
N GLY A 464 7.18 -6.19 -7.09
CA GLY A 464 6.63 -5.23 -6.15
C GLY A 464 6.05 -5.90 -4.90
N ASP A 465 6.03 -5.21 -3.75
CA ASP A 465 5.72 -5.76 -2.42
C ASP A 465 6.73 -6.83 -1.90
N GLY A 466 7.97 -6.81 -2.39
CA GLY A 466 9.05 -7.70 -1.92
C GLY A 466 8.97 -9.13 -2.48
N TYR A 467 8.34 -9.29 -3.65
CA TYR A 467 8.24 -10.57 -4.35
C TYR A 467 9.50 -10.86 -5.19
N ASP A 468 10.66 -10.98 -4.55
CA ASP A 468 11.95 -11.31 -5.20
C ASP A 468 11.86 -12.53 -6.13
N VAL A 469 11.02 -13.50 -5.76
CA VAL A 469 10.75 -14.69 -6.58
C VAL A 469 10.10 -14.33 -7.91
N PHE A 470 9.16 -13.37 -7.93
CA PHE A 470 8.54 -12.87 -9.15
C PHE A 470 9.46 -11.93 -9.93
N GLU A 471 10.23 -11.08 -9.25
CA GLU A 471 11.27 -10.26 -9.88
C GLU A 471 12.23 -11.14 -10.71
N LYS A 472 12.72 -12.23 -10.10
CA LYS A 472 13.60 -13.18 -10.77
C LYS A 472 12.93 -13.80 -12.00
N ILE A 473 11.67 -14.23 -11.89
CA ILE A 473 10.90 -14.79 -13.03
C ILE A 473 10.74 -13.73 -14.14
N TYR A 474 10.47 -12.48 -13.79
CA TYR A 474 10.39 -11.36 -14.72
C TYR A 474 11.72 -11.13 -15.47
N GLN A 475 12.84 -11.07 -14.73
CA GLN A 475 14.18 -10.91 -15.31
C GLN A 475 14.59 -12.08 -16.22
N GLU A 476 14.11 -13.30 -15.93
CA GLU A 476 14.28 -14.48 -16.78
C GLU A 476 13.43 -14.45 -18.06
N GLY A 477 12.54 -13.45 -18.22
CA GLY A 477 11.67 -13.29 -19.38
C GLY A 477 10.47 -14.24 -19.39
N ARG A 478 10.06 -14.71 -18.21
CA ARG A 478 8.96 -15.67 -17.99
C ARG A 478 7.64 -15.00 -17.60
N VAL A 479 7.55 -13.68 -17.76
CA VAL A 479 6.34 -12.87 -17.53
C VAL A 479 5.89 -12.25 -18.84
N THR A 480 4.59 -12.36 -19.12
CA THR A 480 3.94 -11.69 -20.25
C THR A 480 2.94 -10.67 -19.73
N ASP A 481 3.23 -9.38 -19.93
CA ASP A 481 2.25 -8.31 -19.69
C ASP A 481 1.23 -8.30 -20.84
N LEU A 482 -0.06 -8.43 -20.51
CA LEU A 482 -1.14 -8.44 -21.50
C LEU A 482 -1.58 -7.02 -21.88
N GLY A 483 -1.13 -5.99 -21.17
CA GLY A 483 -1.47 -4.58 -21.40
C GLY A 483 -2.93 -4.23 -21.07
N LEU A 484 -3.62 -5.09 -20.31
CA LEU A 484 -5.03 -4.93 -19.99
C LEU A 484 -5.19 -4.26 -18.63
N SER A 485 -5.89 -3.12 -18.58
CA SER A 485 -6.15 -2.38 -17.34
C SER A 485 -6.85 -3.23 -16.29
N ASP A 486 -6.32 -3.20 -15.06
CA ASP A 486 -6.83 -3.93 -13.89
C ASP A 486 -8.28 -3.55 -13.54
N TRP A 487 -8.59 -2.25 -13.46
CA TRP A 487 -9.93 -1.77 -13.12
C TRP A 487 -10.93 -2.03 -14.25
N GLU A 488 -10.52 -1.95 -15.52
CA GLU A 488 -11.40 -2.27 -16.66
C GLU A 488 -11.73 -3.77 -16.65
N ASN A 489 -10.73 -4.62 -16.42
CA ASN A 489 -10.92 -6.06 -16.29
C ASN A 489 -11.87 -6.39 -15.14
N PHE A 490 -11.72 -5.71 -14.00
CA PHE A 490 -12.61 -5.90 -12.86
C PHE A 490 -14.04 -5.41 -13.14
N ALA A 491 -14.21 -4.24 -13.77
CA ALA A 491 -15.51 -3.73 -14.20
C ALA A 491 -16.22 -4.69 -15.18
N GLU A 492 -15.49 -5.22 -16.16
CA GLU A 492 -15.99 -6.22 -17.10
C GLU A 492 -16.44 -7.50 -16.38
N HIS A 493 -15.66 -7.96 -15.39
CA HIS A 493 -16.02 -9.13 -14.60
C HIS A 493 -17.31 -8.90 -13.80
N LEU A 494 -17.40 -7.82 -13.03
CA LEU A 494 -18.60 -7.47 -12.27
C LEU A 494 -19.83 -7.35 -13.18
N LYS A 495 -19.68 -6.69 -14.34
CA LYS A 495 -20.73 -6.59 -15.36
C LYS A 495 -21.18 -7.96 -15.88
N SER A 496 -20.25 -8.92 -16.02
CA SER A 496 -20.59 -10.28 -16.45
C SER A 496 -21.43 -11.04 -15.43
N LEU A 497 -21.29 -10.70 -14.14
CA LEU A 497 -22.10 -11.26 -13.05
C LEU A 497 -23.50 -10.61 -13.02
N GLY A 498 -23.59 -9.31 -13.30
CA GLY A 498 -24.83 -8.52 -13.32
C GLY A 498 -25.39 -8.24 -11.91
N THR A 499 -25.61 -9.29 -11.11
CA THR A 499 -25.86 -9.18 -9.67
C THR A 499 -24.66 -9.74 -8.93
N VAL A 500 -24.02 -8.90 -8.13
CA VAL A 500 -22.80 -9.21 -7.41
C VAL A 500 -23.17 -9.47 -5.96
N ALA A 501 -23.02 -10.72 -5.56
CA ALA A 501 -23.01 -11.17 -4.19
C ALA A 501 -21.71 -11.94 -4.00
N GLY A 502 -21.15 -11.95 -2.80
CA GLY A 502 -19.93 -12.69 -2.57
C GLY A 502 -19.83 -13.17 -1.14
N GLU A 503 -19.23 -14.34 -1.01
CA GLU A 503 -18.97 -14.98 0.26
C GLU A 503 -17.47 -15.28 0.37
N ILE A 504 -17.00 -15.41 1.60
CA ILE A 504 -15.66 -15.94 1.84
C ILE A 504 -15.74 -17.45 1.60
N GLU A 505 -14.89 -17.98 0.73
CA GLU A 505 -14.99 -19.36 0.24
C GLU A 505 -13.95 -20.28 0.89
N GLY A 506 -13.09 -19.76 1.76
CA GLY A 506 -12.00 -20.52 2.36
C GLY A 506 -10.90 -20.84 1.34
N ARG A 507 -10.61 -19.89 0.45
CA ARG A 507 -9.48 -19.96 -0.48
C ARG A 507 -8.14 -19.80 0.24
N ILE A 508 -8.10 -19.12 1.39
CA ILE A 508 -6.88 -18.94 2.20
C ILE A 508 -7.20 -19.28 3.66
N VAL A 509 -6.71 -20.41 4.14
CA VAL A 509 -7.12 -21.01 5.42
C VAL A 509 -5.93 -21.16 6.36
N ASP A 510 -6.03 -20.55 7.55
CA ASP A 510 -5.12 -20.85 8.66
C ASP A 510 -5.54 -22.17 9.30
N VAL A 511 -4.76 -23.23 9.06
CA VAL A 511 -4.96 -24.56 9.62
C VAL A 511 -4.33 -24.70 11.01
N LEU A 512 -3.88 -23.59 11.62
CA LEU A 512 -3.45 -23.56 13.02
C LEU A 512 -4.42 -24.36 13.88
N VAL A 513 -3.90 -25.47 14.39
CA VAL A 513 -4.62 -26.32 15.34
C VAL A 513 -4.56 -25.64 16.69
N LYS A 514 -5.66 -25.00 17.09
CA LYS A 514 -5.77 -24.44 18.44
C LYS A 514 -5.97 -25.58 19.42
N GLU A 515 -5.00 -25.77 20.32
CA GLU A 515 -5.22 -26.58 21.52
C GLU A 515 -6.23 -25.85 22.41
N VAL A 516 -7.43 -26.41 22.50
CA VAL A 516 -8.49 -25.93 23.37
C VAL A 516 -8.52 -26.83 24.59
N PRO A 517 -8.29 -26.31 25.81
CA PRO A 517 -8.53 -27.08 27.01
C PRO A 517 -9.96 -27.62 27.02
N ALA A 518 -10.15 -28.91 27.27
CA ALA A 518 -11.47 -29.53 27.22
C ALA A 518 -12.51 -28.84 28.13
N ALA A 519 -12.07 -28.25 29.24
CA ALA A 519 -12.91 -27.45 30.14
C ALA A 519 -13.49 -26.19 29.47
N ASP A 520 -12.81 -25.66 28.46
CA ASP A 520 -13.22 -24.48 27.71
C ASP A 520 -13.93 -24.85 26.41
N PHE A 521 -13.94 -26.11 25.99
CA PHE A 521 -14.45 -26.47 24.66
C PHE A 521 -15.96 -26.22 24.50
N SER A 522 -16.73 -26.54 25.53
CA SER A 522 -18.20 -26.62 25.44
C SER A 522 -18.91 -25.28 25.61
N GLY A 523 -19.99 -25.07 24.84
CA GLY A 523 -20.93 -23.96 25.00
C GLY A 523 -22.24 -24.37 25.67
N THR A 524 -23.29 -23.60 25.41
CA THR A 524 -24.67 -23.93 25.82
C THR A 524 -25.56 -24.13 24.59
N THR A 525 -26.75 -24.71 24.75
CA THR A 525 -27.69 -24.90 23.64
C THR A 525 -28.19 -23.56 23.05
N GLU A 526 -28.22 -22.49 23.85
CA GLU A 526 -28.63 -21.15 23.40
C GLU A 526 -27.47 -20.36 22.81
N GLU A 527 -26.25 -20.61 23.28
CA GLU A 527 -25.00 -19.98 22.84
C GLU A 527 -23.94 -21.06 22.66
N PRO A 528 -23.93 -21.78 21.52
CA PRO A 528 -22.89 -22.75 21.22
C PRO A 528 -21.55 -22.04 21.08
N LYS A 529 -20.46 -22.71 21.49
CA LYS A 529 -19.13 -22.12 21.42
C LYS A 529 -18.55 -22.27 20.02
N GLU A 530 -18.26 -21.16 19.37
CA GLU A 530 -17.75 -21.15 18.00
C GLU A 530 -16.22 -21.07 17.96
N TYR A 531 -15.62 -21.95 17.17
CA TYR A 531 -14.20 -21.98 16.87
C TYR A 531 -13.99 -21.71 15.38
N LYS A 532 -12.98 -20.89 15.08
CA LYS A 532 -12.50 -20.63 13.72
C LYS A 532 -11.14 -21.30 13.52
N GLY A 533 -11.04 -22.12 12.48
CA GLY A 533 -9.89 -22.96 12.19
C GLY A 533 -9.93 -24.31 12.91
N ASN A 534 -8.86 -25.07 12.74
CA ASN A 534 -8.75 -26.42 13.28
C ASN A 534 -8.59 -26.39 14.80
N VAL A 535 -9.20 -27.35 15.50
CA VAL A 535 -9.18 -27.45 16.96
C VAL A 535 -8.70 -28.83 17.37
N THR A 536 -7.76 -28.88 18.31
CA THR A 536 -7.46 -30.11 19.06
C THR A 536 -7.95 -29.96 20.48
N VAL A 537 -8.63 -30.99 20.98
CA VAL A 537 -9.03 -31.11 22.38
C VAL A 537 -8.43 -32.38 22.95
N ASP A 538 -7.58 -32.23 23.98
CA ASP A 538 -7.18 -33.37 24.81
C ASP A 538 -8.32 -33.66 25.81
N THR A 539 -8.98 -34.80 25.61
CA THR A 539 -10.11 -35.28 26.42
C THR A 539 -9.67 -36.20 27.56
N THR A 540 -8.39 -36.20 27.92
CA THR A 540 -7.87 -37.03 29.01
C THR A 540 -8.59 -36.71 30.33
N ASN A 541 -9.31 -37.69 30.89
CA ASN A 541 -10.21 -37.55 32.04
C ASN A 541 -11.40 -36.59 31.83
N VAL A 542 -11.86 -36.43 30.58
CA VAL A 542 -13.06 -35.66 30.25
C VAL A 542 -14.06 -36.56 29.54
N ASP A 543 -15.18 -36.81 30.22
CA ASP A 543 -16.21 -37.74 29.73
C ASP A 543 -17.29 -37.05 28.90
N SER A 544 -17.25 -35.71 28.73
CA SER A 544 -18.26 -35.00 27.94
C SER A 544 -17.79 -33.70 27.32
N LEU A 545 -18.18 -33.48 26.08
CA LEU A 545 -18.07 -32.22 25.33
C LEU A 545 -19.42 -31.92 24.68
N SER A 546 -19.83 -30.64 24.62
CA SER A 546 -21.12 -30.32 24.00
C SER A 546 -21.29 -28.90 23.49
N ASN A 547 -22.24 -28.74 22.58
CA ASN A 547 -22.74 -27.45 22.08
C ASN A 547 -21.61 -26.55 21.53
N ALA A 548 -20.97 -26.99 20.45
CA ALA A 548 -19.88 -26.26 19.81
C ALA A 548 -20.02 -26.27 18.28
N ILE A 549 -19.46 -25.25 17.62
CA ILE A 549 -19.37 -25.16 16.17
C ILE A 549 -17.89 -24.97 15.83
N VAL A 550 -17.29 -25.92 15.13
CA VAL A 550 -15.91 -25.88 14.67
C VAL A 550 -15.91 -25.61 13.17
N ASN A 551 -15.50 -24.40 12.79
CA ASN A 551 -15.34 -24.01 11.39
C ASN A 551 -13.93 -24.39 10.91
N GLY A 552 -13.68 -25.69 10.81
CA GLY A 552 -12.39 -26.35 10.55
C GLY A 552 -12.44 -27.82 10.97
N ASP A 553 -11.28 -28.46 11.06
CA ASP A 553 -11.15 -29.84 11.55
C ASP A 553 -11.22 -29.90 13.08
N LEU A 554 -11.83 -30.95 13.63
CA LEU A 554 -11.84 -31.24 15.05
C LEU A 554 -11.08 -32.54 15.33
N VAL A 555 -9.97 -32.43 16.04
CA VAL A 555 -9.18 -33.58 16.50
C VAL A 555 -9.46 -33.80 17.99
N LEU A 556 -9.99 -34.97 18.34
CA LEU A 556 -10.18 -35.35 19.74
C LEU A 556 -9.15 -36.41 20.11
N THR A 557 -8.32 -36.08 21.08
CA THR A 557 -7.23 -36.95 21.54
C THR A 557 -7.41 -37.32 23.00
N GLY A 558 -6.57 -38.22 23.50
CA GLY A 558 -6.53 -38.58 24.91
C GLY A 558 -7.47 -39.74 25.25
N THR A 559 -7.55 -40.05 26.54
CA THR A 559 -8.32 -41.19 27.05
C THR A 559 -9.32 -40.72 28.10
N PRO A 560 -10.65 -40.83 27.86
CA PRO A 560 -11.65 -40.51 28.85
C PRO A 560 -11.52 -41.43 30.07
N SER A 561 -12.05 -40.99 31.22
CA SER A 561 -12.03 -41.81 32.44
C SER A 561 -12.97 -43.01 32.34
N GLU A 562 -14.07 -42.84 31.62
CA GLU A 562 -15.05 -43.88 31.28
C GLU A 562 -15.45 -43.76 29.80
N GLU A 563 -16.72 -44.02 29.46
CA GLU A 563 -17.28 -43.80 28.11
C GLU A 563 -17.53 -42.30 27.89
N ALA A 564 -16.95 -41.71 26.84
CA ALA A 564 -17.14 -40.29 26.54
C ALA A 564 -18.45 -40.06 25.77
N THR A 565 -19.16 -38.96 26.07
CA THR A 565 -20.34 -38.52 25.32
C THR A 565 -20.13 -37.13 24.74
N PHE A 566 -20.11 -37.03 23.41
CA PHE A 566 -20.00 -35.75 22.70
C PHE A 566 -21.32 -35.43 22.03
N SER A 567 -21.84 -34.22 22.28
CA SER A 567 -23.20 -33.89 21.82
C SER A 567 -23.40 -32.49 21.27
N ASN A 568 -24.25 -32.38 20.25
CA ASN A 568 -24.58 -31.10 19.58
C ASN A 568 -23.32 -30.34 19.11
N ILE A 569 -22.41 -31.01 18.40
CA ILE A 569 -21.22 -30.38 17.82
C ILE A 569 -21.35 -30.40 16.30
N THR A 570 -21.13 -29.25 15.67
CA THR A 570 -21.03 -29.12 14.22
C THR A 570 -19.57 -28.93 13.82
N VAL A 571 -19.09 -29.67 12.83
CA VAL A 571 -17.73 -29.59 12.29
C VAL A 571 -17.83 -29.41 10.77
N THR A 572 -17.30 -28.30 10.24
CA THR A 572 -17.31 -28.05 8.79
C THR A 572 -16.18 -28.76 8.04
N GLY A 573 -15.11 -29.16 8.76
CA GLY A 573 -14.03 -30.00 8.25
C GLY A 573 -14.17 -31.45 8.67
N ASP A 574 -13.04 -32.12 8.91
CA ASP A 574 -12.97 -33.52 9.34
C ASP A 574 -13.08 -33.66 10.87
N LEU A 575 -13.69 -34.76 11.33
CA LEU A 575 -13.63 -35.20 12.73
C LEU A 575 -12.61 -36.33 12.85
N ASP A 576 -11.49 -36.06 13.50
CA ASP A 576 -10.41 -37.03 13.70
C ASP A 576 -10.44 -37.61 15.13
N LEU A 577 -10.68 -38.93 15.19
CA LEU A 577 -10.67 -39.75 16.41
C LEU A 577 -9.56 -40.81 16.37
N SER A 578 -8.63 -40.77 15.42
CA SER A 578 -7.61 -41.80 15.22
C SER A 578 -6.66 -41.97 16.42
N ASP A 579 -6.47 -40.90 17.20
CA ASP A 579 -5.72 -40.88 18.45
C ASP A 579 -6.61 -40.86 19.72
N PHE A 580 -7.92 -41.13 19.58
CA PHE A 580 -8.87 -41.19 20.69
C PHE A 580 -8.82 -42.57 21.37
N GLY A 581 -8.39 -42.59 22.64
CA GLY A 581 -8.19 -43.81 23.40
C GLY A 581 -9.39 -44.21 24.26
N GLY A 582 -10.54 -44.58 23.67
CA GLY A 582 -11.71 -45.03 24.43
C GLY A 582 -12.97 -45.26 23.60
N ASP A 583 -14.05 -45.70 24.25
CA ASP A 583 -15.38 -45.76 23.63
C ASP A 583 -16.02 -44.35 23.66
N VAL A 584 -16.64 -43.94 22.55
CA VAL A 584 -17.27 -42.63 22.39
C VAL A 584 -18.69 -42.74 21.86
N ILE A 585 -19.61 -42.02 22.50
CA ILE A 585 -20.98 -41.80 22.04
C ILE A 585 -21.03 -40.43 21.35
N LEU A 586 -21.34 -40.44 20.05
CA LEU A 586 -21.56 -39.24 19.25
C LEU A 586 -23.08 -39.01 19.13
N ASP A 587 -23.63 -38.03 19.87
CA ASP A 587 -25.07 -37.73 19.92
C ASP A 587 -25.39 -36.35 19.32
N GLY A 588 -25.99 -36.30 18.14
CA GLY A 588 -26.26 -35.02 17.47
C GLY A 588 -24.99 -34.33 16.97
N ILE A 589 -23.99 -35.10 16.55
CA ILE A 589 -22.80 -34.59 15.85
C ILE A 589 -23.12 -34.44 14.36
N ASN A 590 -22.76 -33.30 13.77
CA ASN A 590 -22.87 -33.04 12.35
C ASN A 590 -21.47 -32.75 11.78
N VAL A 591 -20.98 -33.57 10.85
CA VAL A 591 -19.67 -33.43 10.20
C VAL A 591 -19.91 -33.27 8.70
N GLU A 592 -19.39 -32.20 8.11
CA GLU A 592 -19.48 -31.96 6.67
C GLU A 592 -18.38 -32.69 5.89
N GLY A 593 -17.19 -32.85 6.48
CA GLY A 593 -16.09 -33.67 5.97
C GLY A 593 -16.19 -35.15 6.38
N ASP A 594 -15.04 -35.81 6.52
CA ASP A 594 -14.94 -37.21 6.90
C ASP A 594 -14.83 -37.40 8.43
N THR A 595 -15.28 -38.57 8.91
CA THR A 595 -14.97 -39.04 10.28
C THR A 595 -13.88 -40.09 10.22
N ILE A 596 -12.72 -39.76 10.80
CA ILE A 596 -11.52 -40.60 10.83
C ILE A 596 -11.52 -41.36 12.17
N LEU A 597 -11.46 -42.70 12.10
CA LEU A 597 -11.53 -43.61 13.25
C LEU A 597 -10.24 -44.40 13.47
#